data_AF-A0A0H5D903-F1
#
_entry.id   AF-A0A0H5D903-F1
#
_cell.length_a   1.000
_cell.length_b   1.000
_cell.length_c   1.000
_cell.angle_alpha   90.00
_cell.angle_beta   90.00
_cell.angle_gamma   90.00
#
_symmetry.space_group_name_H-M   'P 1'
#
loop_
_entity.id
_entity.type
_entity.pdbx_description
1 polymer ?
#
loop_
_entity_poly.entity_id
_entity_poly.type
_entity_poly.pdbx_seq_one_letter_code
_entity_poly.pdbx_strand_id
1 'polypeptide(L)' 'MRLRARHAERQPDDSPIDETIVIDRPPCGVAAPGEWTCDATLDDWLPPGAKLTVIDRDGNRYTYRGTEDA' A
#
# COMPACT_ATOMS: atom_id res chain seq x y z
N MET A 1 -43.90 16.48 3.64
CA MET A 1 -42.57 16.80 4.19
C MET A 1 -41.68 15.57 4.00
N ARG A 2 -40.67 15.60 3.12
CA ARG A 2 -39.75 14.46 2.91
C ARG A 2 -38.37 14.88 3.40
N LEU A 3 -37.91 14.35 4.53
CA LEU A 3 -36.53 14.52 4.97
C LEU A 3 -35.63 13.70 4.03
N ARG A 4 -34.79 14.39 3.26
CA ARG A 4 -33.68 13.76 2.55
C ARG A 4 -32.53 13.61 3.54
N ALA A 5 -32.31 12.39 4.01
CA ALA A 5 -31.06 12.04 4.67
C ALA A 5 -29.93 12.24 3.66
N ARG A 6 -29.10 13.27 3.86
CA ARG A 6 -27.82 13.38 3.15
C ARG A 6 -26.91 12.33 3.76
N HIS A 7 -26.84 11.16 3.15
CA HIS A 7 -25.68 10.30 3.35
C HIS A 7 -24.49 11.09 2.79
N ALA A 8 -23.62 11.55 3.69
CA ALA A 8 -22.29 11.99 3.28
C ALA A 8 -21.52 10.73 2.91
N GLU A 9 -21.71 10.28 1.67
CA GLU A 9 -20.86 9.28 1.06
C GLU A 9 -19.46 9.90 1.02
N ARG A 10 -18.58 9.43 1.91
CA ARG A 10 -17.17 9.80 1.91
C ARG A 10 -16.63 9.41 0.54
N GLN A 11 -16.45 10.40 -0.34
CA GLN A 11 -15.80 10.19 -1.62
C GLN A 11 -14.43 9.57 -1.33
N PRO A 12 -14.03 8.46 -1.99
CA PRO A 12 -12.65 8.04 -1.95
C PRO A 12 -11.83 9.22 -2.47
N ASP A 13 -10.96 9.73 -1.61
CA ASP A 13 -10.06 10.81 -1.95
C ASP A 13 -9.12 10.23 -3.02
N ASP A 14 -9.27 10.67 -4.27
CA ASP A 14 -8.44 10.23 -5.42
C ASP A 14 -6.98 10.73 -5.31
N SER A 15 -6.60 11.22 -4.12
CA SER A 15 -5.24 11.64 -3.86
C SER A 15 -4.33 10.42 -3.77
N PRO A 16 -3.12 10.49 -4.36
CA PRO A 16 -2.15 9.41 -4.24
C PRO A 16 -1.86 9.14 -2.76
N ILE A 17 -2.10 7.91 -2.33
CA ILE A 17 -1.85 7.46 -0.95
C ILE A 17 -0.34 7.45 -0.74
N ASP A 18 0.21 8.31 0.12
CA ASP A 18 1.60 8.21 0.61
C ASP A 18 1.56 7.78 2.07
N GLU A 19 1.88 6.51 2.32
CA GLU A 19 1.80 5.91 3.65
C GLU A 19 3.17 5.39 4.10
N THR A 20 3.46 5.54 5.39
CA THR A 20 4.62 4.91 6.02
C THR A 20 4.16 4.05 7.19
N ILE A 21 4.52 2.78 7.17
CA ILE A 21 4.23 1.83 8.25
C ILE A 21 5.53 1.30 8.86
N VAL A 22 5.47 0.99 10.15
CA VAL A 22 6.56 0.36 10.90
C VAL A 22 6.11 -1.03 11.31
N ILE A 23 6.92 -2.04 11.01
CA ILE A 23 6.61 -3.45 11.31
C ILE A 23 7.77 -4.11 12.04
N ASP A 24 7.47 -5.15 12.81
CA ASP A 24 8.47 -5.87 13.62
C ASP A 24 9.27 -6.93 12.87
N ARG A 25 9.06 -7.07 11.55
CA ARG A 25 9.68 -8.06 10.66
C ARG A 25 9.88 -7.48 9.27
N PRO A 26 10.74 -8.05 8.41
CA PRO A 26 10.80 -7.67 6.99
C PRO A 26 9.42 -7.80 6.31
N PRO A 27 9.04 -6.90 5.40
CA PRO A 27 7.72 -6.88 4.74
C PRO A 27 7.42 -8.20 4.03
N CYS A 28 8.45 -8.74 3.37
CA CYS A 28 8.46 -10.03 2.72
C CYS A 28 9.66 -10.77 3.27
N GLY A 29 9.45 -11.99 3.80
CA GLY A 29 10.56 -12.81 4.30
C GLY A 29 11.65 -13.01 3.25
N VAL A 30 12.81 -13.53 3.66
CA VAL A 30 13.92 -13.76 2.73
C VAL A 30 13.47 -14.73 1.63
N ALA A 31 13.51 -14.28 0.38
CA ALA A 31 13.30 -15.13 -0.80
C ALA A 31 14.31 -16.28 -0.79
N ALA A 32 13.88 -17.53 -0.87
CA ALA A 32 14.77 -18.54 -1.42
C ALA A 32 14.95 -18.26 -2.93
N PRO A 33 16.14 -18.51 -3.52
CA PRO A 33 16.32 -18.35 -4.96
C PRO A 33 15.35 -19.25 -5.73
N GLY A 34 14.50 -18.64 -6.55
CA GLY A 34 13.44 -19.32 -7.31
C GLY A 34 12.06 -19.30 -6.66
N GLU A 35 11.92 -18.73 -5.46
CA GLU A 35 10.61 -18.48 -4.85
C GLU A 35 10.06 -17.10 -5.23
N TRP A 36 8.74 -17.06 -5.42
CA TRP A 36 8.00 -15.83 -5.60
C TRP A 36 7.93 -15.08 -4.27
N THR A 37 8.45 -13.85 -4.23
CA THR A 37 8.32 -13.00 -3.06
C THR A 37 7.25 -11.95 -3.27
N CYS A 38 6.51 -11.66 -2.20
CA CYS A 38 5.56 -10.55 -2.21
C CYS A 38 6.23 -9.22 -2.56
N ASP A 39 7.54 -9.08 -2.33
CA ASP A 39 8.28 -7.86 -2.66
C ASP A 39 8.22 -7.54 -4.16
N ALA A 40 8.22 -8.60 -4.99
CA ALA A 40 8.15 -8.48 -6.44
C ALA A 40 6.75 -8.14 -6.98
N THR A 41 5.71 -8.21 -6.15
CA THR A 41 4.32 -8.02 -6.60
C THR A 41 3.53 -7.04 -5.75
N LEU A 42 4.07 -6.54 -4.65
CA LEU A 42 3.35 -5.60 -3.78
C LEU A 42 2.96 -4.32 -4.53
N ASP A 43 3.78 -3.91 -5.50
CA ASP A 43 3.49 -2.79 -6.41
C ASP A 43 2.19 -3.01 -7.21
N ASP A 44 1.88 -4.23 -7.64
CA ASP A 44 0.65 -4.54 -8.39
C ASP A 44 -0.62 -4.53 -7.53
N TRP A 45 -0.46 -4.58 -6.20
CA TRP A 45 -1.58 -4.62 -5.25
C TRP A 45 -1.87 -3.24 -4.67
N LEU A 46 -0.93 -2.31 -4.81
CA LEU A 46 -1.11 -0.93 -4.40
C LEU A 46 -1.99 -0.20 -5.43
N PRO A 47 -2.88 0.71 -4.97
CA PRO A 47 -3.61 1.57 -5.88
C PRO A 47 -2.66 2.33 -6.81
N PRO A 48 -3.04 2.58 -8.08
CA PRO A 48 -2.23 3.37 -9.01
C PRO A 48 -1.72 4.68 -8.39
N GLY A 49 -0.41 4.92 -8.48
CA GLY A 49 0.21 6.13 -7.94
C GLY A 49 0.35 6.17 -6.40
N ALA A 50 -0.14 5.16 -5.68
CA ALA A 50 0.13 5.03 -4.26
C ALA A 50 1.62 4.74 -4.01
N LYS A 51 2.10 5.16 -2.85
CA LYS A 51 3.46 4.95 -2.38
C LYS A 51 3.41 4.43 -0.95
N LEU A 52 3.97 3.25 -0.75
CA LEU A 52 4.08 2.63 0.56
C LEU A 52 5.56 2.59 0.97
N THR A 53 5.88 3.19 2.11
CA THR A 53 7.18 3.00 2.78
C THR A 53 7.01 2.06 3.94
N VAL A 54 7.78 0.98 3.98
CA VAL A 54 7.86 0.06 5.12
C VAL A 54 9.21 0.23 5.81
N ILE A 55 9.19 0.38 7.12
CA ILE A 55 10.39 0.41 7.96
C ILE A 55 10.33 -0.79 8.90
N ASP A 56 11.33 -1.66 8.86
CA ASP A 56 11.41 -2.79 9.79
C ASP A 56 12.03 -2.40 11.15
N ARG A 57 12.09 -3.36 12.08
CA ARG A 57 12.65 -3.15 13.41
C ARG A 57 14.14 -2.79 13.40
N ASP A 58 14.89 -3.25 12.40
CA ASP A 58 16.31 -2.98 12.24
C ASP A 58 16.55 -1.61 11.56
N GLY A 59 15.47 -0.93 11.17
CA GLY A 59 15.50 0.37 10.49
C GLY A 59 15.70 0.26 8.99
N ASN A 60 15.63 -0.93 8.40
CA ASN A 60 15.67 -1.10 6.95
C ASN A 60 14.42 -0.50 6.33
N ARG A 61 14.61 0.22 5.22
CA ARG A 61 13.55 0.93 4.52
C ARG A 61 13.27 0.31 3.16
N TYR A 62 12.02 -0.05 2.93
CA TYR A 62 11.49 -0.59 1.69
C TYR A 62 10.47 0.39 1.13
N THR A 63 10.48 0.63 -0.18
CA THR A 63 9.55 1.57 -0.83
C THR A 63 8.94 0.93 -2.05
N TYR A 64 7.61 0.93 -2.08
CA TYR A 64 6.76 0.32 -3.10
C TYR A 64 5.91 1.40 -3.75
N ARG A 65 5.64 1.27 -5.04
CA ARG A 65 4.81 2.20 -5.81
C ARG A 65 3.78 1.42 -6.61
N GLY A 66 2.52 1.80 -6.44
CA GLY A 66 1.41 1.26 -7.22
C GLY A 66 1.59 1.51 -8.70
N THR A 67 1.61 0.45 -9.48
CA THR A 67 1.76 0.51 -10.93
C THR A 67 0.57 1.28 -11.52
N GLU A 68 0.84 2.25 -12.40
CA GLU A 68 -0.20 3.10 -13.00
C GLU A 68 -1.04 2.36 -14.08
N ASP A 69 -0.72 1.09 -14.34
CA ASP A 69 -1.25 0.27 -15.43
C ASP A 69 -2.01 -0.93 -14.83
N ALA A 70 -3.29 -0.75 -14.49
CA ALA A 70 -4.23 -1.83 -14.14
C ALA A 70 -5.58 -1.62 -14.84
#